data_AF-A0A813LVI3-F1
#
_entry.id   AF-A0A813LVI3-F1
#
_cell.length_a   1.000
_cell.length_b   1.000
_cell.length_c   1.000
_cell.angle_alpha   90.00
_cell.angle_beta   90.00
_cell.angle_gamma   90.00
#
_symmetry.space_group_name_H-M   'P 1'
#
loop_
_entity.id
_entity.type
_entity.pdbx_description
1 polymer ?
#
loop_
_entity_poly.entity_id
_entity_poly.type
_entity_poly.pdbx_seq_one_letter_code
_entity_poly.pdbx_strand_id
1 'polypeptide(L)'
;VINACSKGGQWPLAVSLLQTMREMAVIPNQISYNAAMSACERGGQWQPALSLLGGMPAVKLVPDHISYSVVISACEKGRQWQLALSLLSSMPESTAVPDEIAFNAAISACEKGGQWQLALSLLSSMTALKALPNVISYSAAMSACEKGGQWQLALSCLSNMRKAT
;
A
#
# COMPACT_ATOMS: atom_id res chain seq x y z
N VAL A 1 22.93 6.77 1.95
CA VAL A 1 22.48 7.43 0.70
C VAL A 1 21.08 6.98 0.28
N ILE A 2 20.82 5.68 0.09
CA ILE A 2 19.49 5.20 -0.36
C ILE A 2 18.32 5.58 0.58
N ASN A 3 18.55 5.61 1.90
CA ASN A 3 17.57 6.10 2.87
C ASN A 3 17.31 7.61 2.75
N ALA A 4 18.31 8.40 2.33
CA ALA A 4 18.12 9.82 2.04
C ALA A 4 17.29 10.03 0.76
N CYS A 5 17.50 9.19 -0.26
CA CYS A 5 16.68 9.17 -1.49
C CYS A 5 15.22 8.84 -1.17
N SER A 6 14.98 7.91 -0.23
CA SER A 6 13.64 7.62 0.29
C SER A 6 12.99 8.88 0.84
N LYS A 7 13.64 9.59 1.77
CA LYS A 7 13.10 10.83 2.37
C LYS A 7 12.84 11.95 1.34
N GLY A 8 13.67 12.03 0.30
CA GLY A 8 13.52 13.03 -0.76
C GLY A 8 12.57 12.65 -1.90
N GLY A 9 11.97 11.46 -1.90
CA GLY A 9 11.14 10.98 -3.02
C GLY A 9 11.90 10.84 -4.34
N GLN A 10 13.23 10.80 -4.30
CA GLN A 10 14.10 10.71 -5.48
C GLN A 10 14.18 9.26 -5.96
N TRP A 11 13.05 8.75 -6.46
CA TRP A 11 12.92 7.38 -6.93
C TRP A 11 13.90 6.99 -8.06
N PRO A 12 14.25 7.87 -9.04
CA PRO A 12 15.17 7.46 -10.10
C PRO A 12 16.57 7.19 -9.55
N LEU A 13 17.01 8.04 -8.61
CA LEU A 13 18.29 7.89 -7.92
C LEU A 13 18.29 6.66 -7.00
N ALA A 14 17.18 6.37 -6.33
CA ALA A 14 17.09 5.18 -5.48
C ALA A 14 17.17 3.88 -6.30
N VAL A 15 16.51 3.83 -7.46
CA VAL A 15 16.56 2.69 -8.39
C VAL A 15 17.96 2.56 -9.01
N SER A 16 18.56 3.66 -9.46
CA SER A 16 19.92 3.63 -10.03
C SER A 16 20.94 3.18 -9.01
N LEU A 17 20.87 3.66 -7.76
CA LEU A 17 21.75 3.21 -6.67
C LEU A 17 21.61 1.71 -6.40
N LEU A 18 20.39 1.17 -6.44
CA LEU A 18 20.15 -0.28 -6.32
C LEU A 18 20.83 -1.07 -7.45
N GLN A 19 20.76 -0.54 -8.67
CA GLN A 19 21.40 -1.15 -9.82
C GLN A 19 22.93 -1.08 -9.72
N THR A 20 23.48 0.07 -9.36
CA THR A 20 24.93 0.25 -9.15
C THR A 20 25.45 -0.65 -8.03
N MET A 21 24.69 -0.87 -6.95
CA MET A 21 25.06 -1.85 -5.91
C MET A 21 25.24 -3.25 -6.50
N ARG A 22 24.34 -3.69 -7.38
CA ARG A 22 24.46 -4.99 -8.08
C ARG A 22 25.68 -5.03 -9.00
N GLU A 23 25.94 -3.95 -9.75
CA GLU A 23 27.09 -3.83 -10.66
C GLU A 23 28.42 -3.86 -9.90
N MET A 24 28.47 -3.29 -8.68
CA MET A 24 29.64 -3.33 -7.79
C MET A 24 29.73 -4.63 -6.97
N ALA A 25 28.96 -5.67 -7.30
CA ALA A 25 28.88 -6.94 -6.57
C ALA A 25 28.50 -6.80 -5.08
N VAL A 26 27.88 -5.70 -4.69
CA VAL A 26 27.33 -5.49 -3.34
C VAL A 26 25.91 -6.05 -3.32
N ILE A 27 25.68 -7.11 -2.53
CA ILE A 27 24.38 -7.77 -2.41
C ILE A 27 23.38 -6.79 -1.77
N PRO A 28 22.37 -6.28 -2.51
CA PRO A 28 21.37 -5.42 -1.90
C PRO A 28 20.52 -6.27 -0.97
N ASN A 29 20.29 -5.77 0.25
CA ASN A 29 19.48 -6.44 1.25
C ASN A 29 18.04 -5.90 1.24
N GLN A 30 17.20 -6.47 2.09
CA GLN A 30 15.78 -6.10 2.25
C GLN A 30 15.57 -4.60 2.54
N ILE A 31 16.47 -3.99 3.32
CA ILE A 31 16.43 -2.56 3.66
C ILE A 31 16.65 -1.70 2.40
N SER A 32 17.61 -2.07 1.54
CA SER A 32 17.86 -1.33 0.29
C SER A 32 16.66 -1.36 -0.65
N TYR A 33 16.00 -2.52 -0.80
CA TYR A 33 14.77 -2.63 -1.59
C TYR A 33 13.61 -1.84 -1.01
N ASN A 34 13.34 -2.00 0.29
CA ASN A 34 12.27 -1.27 0.97
C ASN A 34 12.49 0.24 0.88
N ALA A 35 13.73 0.73 1.05
CA ALA A 35 14.04 2.15 0.91
C ALA A 35 13.78 2.69 -0.51
N ALA A 36 14.12 1.92 -1.55
CA ALA A 36 13.85 2.30 -2.94
C ALA A 36 12.36 2.24 -3.29
N MET A 37 11.64 1.20 -2.84
CA MET A 37 10.19 1.14 -2.96
C MET A 37 9.52 2.33 -2.25
N SER A 38 9.97 2.70 -1.06
CA SER A 38 9.46 3.89 -0.35
C SER A 38 9.80 5.21 -1.06
N ALA A 39 10.92 5.28 -1.79
CA ALA A 39 11.21 6.42 -2.66
C ALA A 39 10.20 6.49 -3.83
N CYS A 40 9.90 5.34 -4.46
CA CYS A 40 8.91 5.21 -5.53
C CYS A 40 7.51 5.59 -5.04
N GLU A 41 7.11 5.09 -3.88
CA GLU A 41 5.84 5.41 -3.21
C GLU A 41 5.71 6.92 -2.94
N ARG A 42 6.74 7.59 -2.46
CA ARG A 42 6.72 9.06 -2.29
C ARG A 42 6.67 9.81 -3.62
N GLY A 43 7.30 9.27 -4.65
CA GLY A 43 7.21 9.79 -6.02
C GLY A 43 5.91 9.46 -6.75
N GLY A 44 4.98 8.72 -6.13
CA GLY A 44 3.74 8.24 -6.76
C GLY A 44 3.97 7.26 -7.92
N GLN A 45 5.16 6.66 -8.00
CA GLN A 45 5.56 5.79 -9.09
C GLN A 45 5.26 4.33 -8.74
N TRP A 46 4.09 3.86 -9.15
CA TRP A 46 3.65 2.51 -8.86
C TRP A 46 4.33 1.46 -9.74
N GLN A 47 4.66 1.76 -11.02
CA GLN A 47 5.30 0.78 -11.90
C GLN A 47 6.70 0.38 -11.39
N PRO A 48 7.60 1.32 -11.05
CA PRO A 48 8.91 0.97 -10.51
C PRO A 48 8.81 0.26 -9.15
N ALA A 49 7.87 0.67 -8.29
CA ALA A 49 7.64 0.01 -7.00
C ALA A 49 7.22 -1.46 -7.18
N LEU A 50 6.30 -1.74 -8.11
CA LEU A 50 5.83 -3.09 -8.42
C LEU A 50 6.95 -3.96 -9.02
N SER A 51 7.74 -3.40 -9.95
CA SER A 51 8.90 -4.08 -10.54
C SER A 51 9.97 -4.43 -9.49
N LEU A 52 10.20 -3.56 -8.51
CA LEU A 52 11.12 -3.83 -7.41
C LEU A 52 10.63 -4.98 -6.53
N LEU A 53 9.33 -5.01 -6.19
CA LEU A 53 8.71 -6.09 -5.42
C LEU A 53 8.85 -7.45 -6.13
N GLY A 54 8.49 -7.50 -7.42
CA GLY A 54 8.60 -8.71 -8.24
C GLY A 54 10.05 -9.15 -8.50
N GLY A 55 11.01 -8.24 -8.36
CA GLY A 55 12.44 -8.53 -8.52
C GLY A 55 13.13 -9.08 -7.27
N MET A 56 12.51 -9.02 -6.09
CA MET A 56 13.10 -9.52 -4.84
C MET A 56 13.40 -11.03 -4.84
N PRO A 57 12.51 -11.91 -5.35
CA PRO A 57 12.79 -13.35 -5.40
C PRO A 57 14.01 -13.70 -6.26
N ALA A 58 14.29 -12.93 -7.32
CA ALA A 58 15.45 -13.14 -8.19
C ALA A 58 16.80 -12.95 -7.46
N VAL A 59 16.81 -12.22 -6.35
CA VAL A 59 17.97 -12.04 -5.47
C VAL A 59 17.85 -12.83 -4.17
N LYS A 60 16.96 -13.83 -4.11
CA LYS A 60 16.68 -14.66 -2.92
C LYS A 60 16.19 -13.86 -1.71
N LEU A 61 15.52 -12.73 -1.94
CA LEU A 61 14.83 -11.98 -0.89
C LEU A 61 13.34 -12.30 -0.92
N VAL A 62 12.75 -12.49 0.26
CA VAL A 62 11.32 -12.69 0.44
C VAL A 62 10.70 -11.33 0.80
N PRO A 63 9.75 -10.82 -0.01
CA PRO A 63 9.02 -9.61 0.36
C PRO A 63 8.28 -9.80 1.69
N ASP A 64 8.38 -8.81 2.57
CA ASP A 64 7.66 -8.81 3.86
C ASP A 64 6.40 -7.92 3.80
N HIS A 65 5.68 -7.86 4.91
CA HIS A 65 4.51 -6.98 5.04
C HIS A 65 4.84 -5.52 4.68
N ILE A 66 6.03 -5.01 5.03
CA ILE A 66 6.46 -3.64 4.72
C ILE A 66 6.60 -3.46 3.20
N SER A 67 7.24 -4.41 2.50
CA SER A 67 7.39 -4.38 1.05
C SER A 67 6.03 -4.27 0.35
N TYR A 68 5.06 -5.09 0.76
CA TYR A 68 3.71 -5.04 0.21
C TYR A 68 2.98 -3.73 0.55
N SER A 69 2.98 -3.30 1.82
CA SER A 69 2.29 -2.08 2.26
C SER A 69 2.80 -0.83 1.52
N VAL A 70 4.10 -0.75 1.28
CA VAL A 70 4.71 0.35 0.49
C VAL A 70 4.24 0.32 -0.96
N VAL A 71 4.18 -0.84 -1.61
CA VAL A 71 3.76 -0.94 -3.01
C VAL A 71 2.26 -0.68 -3.16
N ILE A 72 1.44 -1.18 -2.24
CA ILE A 72 0.00 -0.87 -2.18
C ILE A 72 -0.22 0.64 -2.04
N SER A 73 0.57 1.30 -1.18
CA SER A 73 0.53 2.77 -1.01
C SER A 73 1.00 3.52 -2.27
N ALA A 74 1.98 2.97 -3.00
CA ALA A 74 2.36 3.50 -4.31
C ALA A 74 1.21 3.36 -5.34
N CYS A 75 0.53 2.21 -5.37
CA CYS A 75 -0.64 1.97 -6.22
C CYS A 75 -1.81 2.91 -5.89
N GLU A 76 -2.05 3.19 -4.61
CA GLU A 76 -3.04 4.17 -4.14
C GLU A 76 -2.75 5.56 -4.71
N LYS A 77 -1.50 6.03 -4.65
CA LYS A 77 -1.07 7.30 -5.24
C LYS A 77 -1.16 7.29 -6.77
N GLY A 78 -0.86 6.15 -7.38
CA GLY A 78 -1.00 5.90 -8.83
C GLY A 78 -2.43 5.68 -9.32
N ARG A 79 -3.43 5.74 -8.43
CA ARG A 79 -4.85 5.44 -8.72
C ARG A 79 -5.10 4.05 -9.32
N GLN A 80 -4.24 3.09 -9.00
CA GLN A 80 -4.31 1.71 -9.48
C GLN A 80 -5.01 0.83 -8.45
N TRP A 81 -6.32 1.00 -8.28
CA TRP A 81 -7.09 0.29 -7.26
C TRP A 81 -7.13 -1.22 -7.49
N GLN A 82 -7.18 -1.70 -8.75
CA GLN A 82 -7.16 -3.14 -9.04
C GLN A 82 -5.86 -3.78 -8.55
N LEU A 83 -4.72 -3.12 -8.78
CA LEU A 83 -3.41 -3.60 -8.35
C LEU A 83 -3.26 -3.54 -6.82
N ALA A 84 -3.77 -2.48 -6.18
CA ALA A 84 -3.76 -2.39 -4.73
C ALA A 84 -4.51 -3.57 -4.08
N LEU A 85 -5.67 -3.96 -4.64
CA LEU A 85 -6.47 -5.09 -4.17
C LEU A 85 -5.79 -6.44 -4.43
N SER A 86 -5.21 -6.64 -5.62
CA SER A 86 -4.53 -7.91 -5.94
C SER A 86 -3.28 -8.12 -5.09
N LEU A 87 -2.56 -7.05 -4.77
CA LEU A 87 -1.44 -7.09 -3.84
C LEU A 87 -1.90 -7.43 -2.43
N LEU A 88 -2.96 -6.79 -1.94
CA LEU A 88 -3.50 -7.08 -0.62
C LEU A 88 -3.96 -8.55 -0.49
N SER A 89 -4.61 -9.11 -1.52
CA SER A 89 -5.05 -10.50 -1.53
C SER A 89 -3.92 -11.52 -1.66
N SER A 90 -2.76 -11.14 -2.21
CA SER A 90 -1.59 -12.03 -2.38
C SER A 90 -0.62 -12.00 -1.20
N MET A 91 -0.80 -11.10 -0.22
CA MET A 91 0.01 -11.07 1.00
C MET A 91 -0.05 -12.38 1.80
N PRO A 92 -1.22 -13.00 2.06
CA PRO A 92 -1.29 -14.25 2.84
C PRO A 92 -0.56 -15.43 2.17
N GLU A 93 -0.60 -15.50 0.84
CA GLU A 93 0.13 -16.50 0.05
C GLU A 93 1.65 -16.35 0.21
N SER A 94 2.10 -15.13 0.50
CA SER A 94 3.51 -14.78 0.70
C SER A 94 3.92 -14.81 2.17
N THR A 95 3.12 -15.44 3.05
CA THR A 95 3.29 -15.47 4.51
C THR A 95 3.28 -14.08 5.18
N ALA A 96 2.92 -13.03 4.45
CA ALA A 96 2.79 -11.67 4.96
C ALA A 96 1.36 -11.45 5.46
N VAL A 97 1.20 -11.05 6.71
CA VAL A 97 -0.10 -10.65 7.24
C VAL A 97 -0.34 -9.20 6.86
N PRO A 98 -1.45 -8.87 6.17
CA PRO A 98 -1.81 -7.48 5.91
C PRO A 98 -1.96 -6.71 7.23
N ASP A 99 -1.26 -5.58 7.33
CA ASP A 99 -1.36 -4.66 8.46
C ASP A 99 -2.42 -3.58 8.21
N GLU A 100 -2.70 -2.76 9.23
CA GLU A 100 -3.62 -1.63 9.08
C GLU A 100 -3.21 -0.68 7.94
N ILE A 101 -1.91 -0.54 7.68
CA ILE A 101 -1.39 0.35 6.63
C ILE A 101 -1.77 -0.18 5.25
N ALA A 102 -1.57 -1.48 4.98
CA ALA A 102 -1.96 -2.13 3.74
C ALA A 102 -3.46 -1.99 3.45
N PHE A 103 -4.29 -2.26 4.45
CA PHE A 103 -5.75 -2.10 4.31
C PHE A 103 -6.14 -0.64 4.07
N ASN A 104 -5.59 0.31 4.83
CA ASN A 104 -5.90 1.73 4.67
C ASN A 104 -5.51 2.24 3.28
N ALA A 105 -4.35 1.84 2.77
CA ALA A 105 -3.90 2.17 1.43
C ALA A 105 -4.82 1.54 0.36
N ALA A 106 -5.25 0.29 0.53
CA ALA A 106 -6.18 -0.35 -0.39
C ALA A 106 -7.59 0.31 -0.39
N ILE A 107 -8.14 0.63 0.80
CA ILE A 107 -9.41 1.36 0.93
C ILE A 107 -9.30 2.74 0.27
N SER A 108 -8.20 3.44 0.50
CA SER A 108 -7.94 4.76 -0.13
C SER A 108 -7.75 4.65 -1.64
N ALA A 109 -7.17 3.55 -2.15
CA ALA A 109 -7.10 3.30 -3.58
C ALA A 109 -8.50 3.08 -4.17
N CYS A 110 -9.35 2.30 -3.51
CA CYS A 110 -10.76 2.12 -3.90
C CYS A 110 -11.54 3.44 -3.87
N GLU A 111 -11.32 4.29 -2.87
CA GLU A 111 -11.90 5.64 -2.77
C GLU A 111 -11.53 6.50 -3.99
N LYS A 112 -10.26 6.51 -4.38
CA LYS A 112 -9.76 7.24 -5.56
C LYS A 112 -10.26 6.65 -6.89
N GLY A 113 -10.54 5.35 -6.89
CA GLY A 113 -11.12 4.61 -8.02
C GLY A 113 -12.65 4.65 -8.10
N GLY A 114 -13.32 5.32 -7.17
CA GLY A 114 -14.79 5.38 -7.09
C GLY A 114 -15.45 4.05 -6.71
N GLN A 115 -14.68 3.09 -6.19
CA GLN A 115 -15.14 1.73 -5.87
C GLN A 115 -15.62 1.65 -4.41
N TRP A 116 -16.71 2.35 -4.10
CA TRP A 116 -17.24 2.45 -2.73
C TRP A 116 -17.65 1.10 -2.12
N GLN A 117 -18.18 0.19 -2.94
CA GLN A 117 -18.56 -1.16 -2.51
C GLN A 117 -17.34 -1.95 -2.00
N LEU A 118 -16.24 -1.88 -2.75
CA LEU A 118 -14.99 -2.54 -2.39
C LEU A 118 -14.37 -1.90 -1.15
N ALA A 119 -14.39 -0.56 -1.04
CA ALA A 119 -13.91 0.15 0.15
C ALA A 119 -14.65 -0.29 1.43
N LEU A 120 -15.99 -0.43 1.38
CA LEU A 120 -16.78 -0.93 2.50
C LEU A 120 -16.48 -2.40 2.82
N SER A 121 -16.34 -3.25 1.78
CA SER A 121 -16.03 -4.66 1.97
C SER A 121 -14.67 -4.88 2.65
N LEU A 122 -13.67 -4.06 2.29
CA LEU A 122 -12.35 -4.07 2.93
C LEU A 122 -12.42 -3.60 4.39
N LEU A 123 -13.20 -2.56 4.67
CA LEU A 123 -13.41 -2.07 6.03
C LEU A 123 -14.04 -3.16 6.92
N SER A 124 -15.02 -3.91 6.40
CA SER A 124 -15.59 -5.07 7.11
C SER A 124 -14.62 -6.25 7.22
N SER A 125 -13.70 -6.39 6.28
CA SER A 125 -12.68 -7.44 6.33
C SER A 125 -11.62 -7.14 7.41
N MET A 126 -11.25 -5.86 7.60
CA MET A 126 -10.37 -5.44 8.70
C MET A 126 -10.95 -5.85 10.06
N THR A 127 -12.24 -5.53 10.32
CA THR A 127 -12.89 -5.88 11.58
C THR A 127 -12.94 -7.38 11.82
N ALA A 128 -13.21 -8.17 10.77
CA ALA A 128 -13.23 -9.62 10.85
C ALA A 128 -11.83 -10.22 11.13
N LEU A 129 -10.78 -9.61 10.61
CA LEU A 129 -9.38 -10.04 10.78
C LEU A 129 -8.74 -9.50 12.07
N LYS A 130 -9.51 -8.87 12.96
CA LYS A 130 -9.03 -8.19 14.18
C LYS A 130 -8.02 -7.07 13.92
N ALA A 131 -7.88 -6.59 12.68
CA ALA A 131 -7.19 -5.34 12.40
C ALA A 131 -8.13 -4.20 12.80
N LEU A 132 -7.69 -3.30 13.69
CA LEU A 132 -8.56 -2.26 14.21
C LEU A 132 -8.72 -1.18 13.13
N PRO A 133 -9.93 -1.01 12.56
CA PRO A 133 -10.13 0.09 11.64
C PRO A 133 -9.98 1.39 12.43
N ASN A 134 -9.16 2.30 11.91
CA ASN A 134 -8.88 3.57 12.55
C ASN A 134 -9.60 4.71 11.82
N VAL A 135 -9.36 5.94 12.26
CA VAL A 135 -9.97 7.14 11.67
C VAL A 135 -9.72 7.24 10.15
N ILE A 136 -8.54 6.79 9.70
CA ILE A 136 -8.15 6.82 8.28
C ILE A 136 -9.01 5.81 7.49
N SER A 137 -9.19 4.58 8.00
CA SER A 137 -10.01 3.55 7.36
C SER A 137 -11.46 4.02 7.17
N TYR A 138 -12.07 4.54 8.23
CA TYR A 138 -13.45 5.03 8.19
C TYR A 138 -13.59 6.27 7.30
N SER A 139 -12.66 7.23 7.40
CA SER A 139 -12.69 8.45 6.58
C SER A 139 -12.58 8.13 5.09
N ALA A 140 -11.67 7.23 4.69
CA ALA A 140 -11.54 6.81 3.30
C ALA A 140 -12.80 6.08 2.80
N ALA A 141 -13.38 5.18 3.60
CA ALA A 141 -14.63 4.50 3.25
C ALA A 141 -15.83 5.47 3.13
N MET A 142 -15.93 6.44 4.04
CA MET A 142 -16.96 7.48 3.99
C MET A 142 -16.81 8.36 2.74
N SER A 143 -15.59 8.82 2.43
CA SER A 143 -15.32 9.61 1.22
C SER A 143 -15.65 8.81 -0.05
N ALA A 144 -15.35 7.51 -0.08
CA ALA A 144 -15.76 6.64 -1.18
C ALA A 144 -17.29 6.59 -1.33
N CYS A 145 -18.02 6.43 -0.22
CA CYS A 145 -19.49 6.43 -0.22
C CYS A 145 -20.07 7.77 -0.69
N GLU A 146 -19.52 8.90 -0.25
CA GLU A 146 -19.91 10.24 -0.68
C GLU A 146 -19.76 10.39 -2.20
N LYS A 147 -18.59 10.03 -2.75
CA LYS A 147 -18.34 10.04 -4.20
C LYS A 147 -19.26 9.09 -4.97
N GLY A 148 -19.71 8.01 -4.35
CA GLY A 148 -20.69 7.07 -4.90
C GLY A 148 -22.15 7.51 -4.73
N GLY A 149 -22.42 8.67 -4.13
CA GLY A 149 -23.77 9.17 -3.83
C GLY A 149 -24.48 8.44 -2.68
N GLN A 150 -23.76 7.58 -1.95
CA GLN A 150 -24.30 6.70 -0.91
C GLN A 150 -24.19 7.34 0.49
N TRP A 151 -24.79 8.51 0.68
CA TRP A 151 -24.71 9.27 1.94
C TRP A 151 -25.23 8.51 3.17
N GLN A 152 -26.19 7.60 2.99
CA GLN A 152 -26.72 6.75 4.06
C GLN A 152 -25.65 5.80 4.62
N LEU A 153 -24.82 5.22 3.74
CA LEU A 153 -23.71 4.35 4.12
C LEU A 153 -22.57 5.17 4.74
N ALA A 154 -22.33 6.39 4.27
CA ALA A 154 -21.37 7.29 4.93
C ALA A 154 -21.80 7.62 6.38
N LEU A 155 -23.08 7.86 6.63
CA LEU A 155 -23.62 8.08 7.97
C LEU A 155 -23.52 6.82 8.86
N SER A 156 -23.77 5.64 8.30
CA SER A 156 -23.62 4.39 9.06
C SER A 156 -22.16 4.16 9.46
N CYS A 157 -21.20 4.38 8.55
CA CYS A 157 -19.77 4.37 8.85
C CYS A 157 -19.41 5.35 9.97
N LEU A 158 -19.90 6.60 9.91
CA LEU A 158 -19.66 7.60 10.96
C LEU A 158 -20.21 7.16 12.31
N SER A 159 -21.40 6.54 12.32
CA SER A 159 -22.02 6.02 13.55
C SER A 159 -21.21 4.85 14.14
N ASN A 160 -20.64 3.99 13.29
CA ASN A 160 -19.79 2.89 13.72
C ASN A 160 -18.46 3.38 14.28
N MET A 161 -17.86 4.40 13.65
CA MET A 161 -16.65 5.05 14.16
C MET A 161 -16.86 5.63 15.57
N ARG A 162 -17.99 6.30 15.83
CA ARG A 162 -18.31 6.86 17.17
C ARG A 162 -18.54 5.80 18.26
N LYS A 163 -18.93 4.58 17.88
CA LYS A 163 -19.13 3.47 18.83
C LYS A 163 -17.83 2.72 19.13
N ALA A 164 -16.82 2.86 18.29
CA ALA A 164 -15.53 2.19 18.40
C ALA A 164 -14.49 2.98 19.23
N THR A 165 -14.75 4.26 19.50
CA THR A 165 -13.99 5.14 20.41
C THR A 165 -14.55 5.09 21.82
#